data_AF-A0A3E0WR80-F1
#
_entry.id   AF-A0A3E0WR80-F1
#
_cell.length_a   1.000
_cell.length_b   1.000
_cell.length_c   1.000
_cell.angle_alpha   90.00
_cell.angle_beta   90.00
_cell.angle_gamma   90.00
#
_symmetry.space_group_name_H-M   'P 1'
#
loop_
_entity.id
_entity.type
_entity.pdbx_description
1 polymer ?
#
loop_
_entity_poly.entity_id
_entity_poly.type
_entity_poly.pdbx_seq_one_letter_code
_entity_poly.pdbx_strand_id
1 'polypeptide(L)'
;MLCPNCEQETKESKFCTNCGAYLNLEEAAVAEEDESKSDATPSNNGDFSSTVNTVGKHFARFFMHYLKSPHKARFATQQDIIPAIISIVLFALAVTISFYVVVTSQVGSYFVEIGFLDGFIIPFIQYLLLFALIILLTFICTKLTAQHMTLQETVTKFGIYVIPFLFTFLAGILFTWIKVPFFSVLIPISILGPVIFIPSFILLEQKEKEHGYDRVYILIIFYFISFVVMSILLQDMLGRLLGGFFGGLMGDFFQDY
;
A
#
# COMPACT_ATOMS: atom_id res chain seq x y z
N MET A 1 -9.32 -31.89 16.46
CA MET A 1 -10.48 -31.45 15.65
C MET A 1 -9.97 -30.53 14.54
N LEU A 2 -10.52 -30.62 13.32
CA LEU A 2 -10.20 -29.66 12.25
C LEU A 2 -11.00 -28.36 12.49
N CYS A 3 -10.32 -27.22 12.48
CA CYS A 3 -11.00 -25.94 12.65
C CYS A 3 -11.86 -25.62 11.40
N PRO A 4 -13.16 -25.31 11.54
CA PRO A 4 -14.03 -25.01 10.38
C PRO A 4 -13.65 -23.73 9.64
N ASN A 5 -12.82 -22.88 10.25
CA ASN A 5 -12.42 -21.59 9.67
C ASN A 5 -11.05 -21.62 8.98
N CYS A 6 -10.16 -22.54 9.36
CA CYS A 6 -8.80 -22.59 8.79
C CYS A 6 -8.29 -23.99 8.46
N GLU A 7 -9.12 -25.02 8.65
CA GLU A 7 -8.88 -26.43 8.27
C GLU A 7 -7.59 -27.03 8.86
N GLN A 8 -7.09 -26.45 9.95
CA GLN A 8 -5.88 -26.91 10.62
C GLN A 8 -6.24 -27.78 11.83
N GLU A 9 -5.43 -28.80 12.09
CA GLU A 9 -5.60 -29.66 13.27
C GLU A 9 -5.37 -28.85 14.55
N THR A 10 -6.37 -28.82 15.42
CA THR A 10 -6.32 -28.16 16.72
C THR A 10 -6.60 -29.13 17.85
N LYS A 11 -5.84 -28.96 18.95
CA LYS A 11 -6.06 -29.61 20.25
C LYS A 11 -7.31 -29.02 20.92
N GLU A 12 -8.10 -29.87 21.59
CA GLU A 12 -9.36 -29.45 22.23
C GLU A 12 -9.16 -28.23 23.13
N SER A 13 -9.67 -27.08 22.67
CA SER A 13 -9.58 -25.80 23.35
C SER A 13 -10.70 -24.91 22.82
N LYS A 14 -11.18 -23.96 23.65
CA LYS A 14 -12.31 -23.09 23.29
C LYS A 14 -12.06 -22.26 22.02
N PHE A 15 -10.80 -22.07 21.65
CA PHE A 15 -10.39 -21.28 20.48
C PHE A 15 -9.34 -22.05 19.68
N CYS A 16 -9.37 -21.91 18.36
CA CYS A 16 -8.35 -22.45 17.48
C CYS A 16 -7.00 -21.81 17.79
N THR A 17 -5.98 -22.63 18.07
CA THR A 17 -4.63 -22.16 18.38
C THR A 17 -3.93 -21.50 17.19
N ASN A 18 -4.44 -21.70 15.98
CA ASN A 18 -3.84 -21.15 14.76
C ASN A 18 -4.54 -19.87 14.26
N CYS A 19 -5.88 -19.84 14.22
CA CYS A 19 -6.63 -18.69 13.72
C CYS A 19 -7.44 -17.93 14.78
N GLY A 20 -7.53 -18.45 16.01
CA GLY A 20 -8.28 -17.83 17.11
C GLY A 20 -9.80 -17.98 17.03
N ALA A 21 -10.33 -18.73 16.06
CA ALA A 21 -11.78 -18.94 15.91
C ALA A 21 -12.35 -19.80 17.06
N TYR A 22 -13.55 -19.46 17.54
CA TYR A 22 -14.25 -20.24 18.59
C TYR A 22 -14.70 -21.61 18.06
N LEU A 23 -14.51 -22.67 18.83
CA LEU A 23 -14.70 -24.06 18.35
C LEU A 23 -15.92 -24.79 18.92
N ASN A 24 -16.59 -24.26 19.96
CA ASN A 24 -17.78 -24.87 20.55
C ASN A 24 -19.04 -24.12 20.10
N LEU A 25 -19.87 -24.73 19.26
CA LEU A 25 -21.18 -24.17 18.86
C LEU A 25 -22.35 -24.59 19.78
N GLU A 26 -22.14 -25.51 20.73
CA GLU A 26 -23.22 -26.14 21.51
C GLU A 26 -23.60 -25.44 22.83
N GLU A 27 -22.92 -24.36 23.21
CA GLU A 27 -23.27 -23.57 24.42
C GLU A 27 -24.00 -22.25 24.10
N ALA A 28 -24.38 -22.03 22.84
CA ALA A 28 -25.17 -20.89 22.39
C ALA A 28 -26.68 -21.17 22.28
N ALA A 29 -27.16 -22.38 22.64
CA ALA A 29 -28.53 -22.83 22.38
C ALA A 29 -29.37 -23.19 23.62
N VAL A 30 -28.93 -22.88 24.84
CA VAL A 30 -29.72 -23.16 26.07
C VAL A 30 -29.69 -21.94 27.00
N ALA A 31 -30.40 -20.88 26.60
CA ALA A 31 -30.90 -19.81 27.47
C ALA A 31 -31.94 -18.93 26.74
N GLU A 32 -33.01 -19.55 26.25
CA GLU A 32 -34.35 -18.95 26.11
C GLU A 32 -35.05 -19.17 27.48
N GLU A 33 -35.84 -18.33 28.14
CA GLU A 33 -36.80 -17.27 27.79
C GLU A 33 -37.22 -16.54 29.11
N ASP A 34 -37.64 -15.27 29.00
CA ASP A 34 -38.62 -14.49 29.81
C ASP A 34 -38.18 -13.06 30.16
N GLU A 35 -38.57 -12.08 29.34
CA GLU A 35 -39.58 -11.06 29.71
C GLU A 35 -39.72 -10.01 28.59
N SER A 36 -40.96 -9.81 28.12
CA SER A 36 -41.32 -8.81 27.12
C SER A 36 -41.24 -7.38 27.69
N LYS A 37 -40.71 -6.42 26.91
CA LYS A 37 -41.39 -5.14 26.62
C LYS A 37 -40.63 -4.24 25.64
N SER A 38 -41.40 -3.73 24.69
CA SER A 38 -41.28 -2.43 24.01
C SER A 38 -40.19 -2.27 22.94
N ASP A 39 -40.66 -2.22 21.69
CA ASP A 39 -40.11 -1.48 20.56
C ASP A 39 -39.28 -0.26 20.97
N ALA A 40 -37.98 -0.33 20.64
CA ALA A 40 -37.17 0.81 20.28
C ALA A 40 -36.07 0.29 19.34
N THR A 41 -36.21 0.61 18.07
CA THR A 41 -35.19 0.54 17.02
C THR A 41 -33.79 0.76 17.60
N PRO A 42 -32.82 -0.17 17.42
CA PRO A 42 -31.44 0.15 17.77
C PRO A 42 -30.96 1.21 16.79
N SER A 43 -30.93 2.44 17.30
CA SER A 43 -30.25 3.57 16.70
C SER A 43 -28.84 3.15 16.33
N ASN A 44 -28.59 3.17 15.02
CA ASN A 44 -27.35 2.78 14.37
C ASN A 44 -26.30 3.89 14.57
N ASN A 45 -25.98 4.21 15.81
CA ASN A 45 -24.86 5.08 16.16
C ASN A 45 -23.61 4.21 16.27
N GLY A 46 -23.12 3.78 15.10
CA GLY A 46 -21.88 3.03 14.97
C GLY A 46 -20.72 3.79 15.63
N ASP A 47 -20.19 3.22 16.70
CA ASP A 47 -19.04 3.75 17.43
C ASP A 47 -17.79 3.69 16.53
N PHE A 48 -17.58 4.75 15.74
CA PHE A 48 -16.45 4.91 14.82
C PHE A 48 -15.10 4.68 15.52
N SER A 49 -14.99 5.06 16.80
CA SER A 49 -13.79 4.87 17.61
C SER A 49 -13.47 3.39 17.84
N SER A 50 -14.48 2.57 18.12
CA SER A 50 -14.31 1.12 18.29
C SER A 50 -13.85 0.41 17.00
N THR A 51 -14.35 0.87 15.84
CA THR A 51 -13.98 0.34 14.53
C THR A 51 -12.54 0.71 14.16
N VAL A 52 -12.16 1.98 14.33
CA VAL A 52 -10.79 2.45 14.04
C VAL A 52 -9.76 1.73 14.92
N ASN A 53 -10.06 1.55 16.20
CA ASN A 53 -9.16 0.82 17.10
C ASN A 53 -8.97 -0.65 16.70
N THR A 54 -10.03 -1.29 16.19
CA THR A 54 -9.99 -2.69 15.75
C THR A 54 -9.17 -2.82 14.46
N VAL A 55 -9.44 -1.99 13.45
CA VAL A 55 -8.70 -1.95 12.19
C VAL A 55 -7.23 -1.59 12.43
N GLY A 56 -6.96 -0.63 13.32
CA GLY A 56 -5.61 -0.19 13.66
C GLY A 56 -4.78 -1.29 14.32
N LYS A 57 -5.34 -2.02 15.30
CA LYS A 57 -4.66 -3.17 15.93
C LYS A 57 -4.39 -4.29 14.93
N HIS A 58 -5.36 -4.56 14.05
CA HIS A 58 -5.21 -5.56 13.00
C HIS A 58 -4.07 -5.17 12.04
N PHE A 59 -4.08 -3.93 11.54
CA PHE A 59 -3.04 -3.41 10.66
C PHE A 59 -1.66 -3.40 11.34
N ALA A 60 -1.55 -2.99 12.60
CA ALA A 60 -0.26 -2.97 13.30
C ALA A 60 0.35 -4.38 13.43
N ARG A 61 -0.48 -5.39 13.72
CA ARG A 61 -0.03 -6.79 13.78
C ARG A 61 0.38 -7.29 12.39
N PHE A 62 -0.42 -7.01 11.38
CA PHE A 62 -0.12 -7.30 9.97
C PHE A 62 1.21 -6.66 9.54
N PHE A 63 1.39 -5.37 9.79
CA PHE A 63 2.58 -4.61 9.45
C PHE A 63 3.83 -5.21 10.12
N MET A 64 3.75 -5.49 11.42
CA MET A 64 4.89 -6.06 12.15
C MET A 64 5.21 -7.50 11.71
N HIS A 65 4.19 -8.28 11.31
CA HIS A 65 4.39 -9.64 10.79
C HIS A 65 5.16 -9.64 9.47
N TYR A 66 4.73 -8.80 8.52
CA TYR A 66 5.30 -8.75 7.18
C TYR A 66 6.58 -7.91 7.11
N LEU A 67 6.78 -6.96 8.02
CA LEU A 67 8.07 -6.27 8.15
C LEU A 67 9.19 -7.23 8.57
N LYS A 68 8.91 -8.16 9.50
CA LYS A 68 9.88 -9.18 9.94
C LYS A 68 10.08 -10.32 8.96
N SER A 69 9.03 -10.65 8.20
CA SER A 69 9.04 -11.79 7.29
C SER A 69 8.35 -11.47 5.96
N PRO A 70 8.94 -10.59 5.12
CA PRO A 70 8.31 -10.13 3.88
C PRO A 70 8.12 -11.25 2.87
N HIS A 71 8.96 -12.29 2.89
CA HIS A 71 8.84 -13.45 2.00
C HIS A 71 7.55 -14.27 2.21
N LYS A 72 6.83 -14.09 3.33
CA LYS A 72 5.55 -14.75 3.57
C LYS A 72 4.42 -14.20 2.71
N ALA A 73 4.63 -13.04 2.08
CA ALA A 73 3.69 -12.46 1.11
C ALA A 73 3.27 -13.45 0.01
N ARG A 74 4.16 -14.39 -0.36
CA ARG A 74 3.87 -15.42 -1.37
C ARG A 74 2.65 -16.30 -1.04
N PHE A 75 2.35 -16.45 0.25
CA PHE A 75 1.24 -17.25 0.76
C PHE A 75 0.01 -16.41 1.12
N ALA A 76 0.09 -15.08 0.97
CA ALA A 76 -1.01 -14.21 1.31
C ALA A 76 -2.19 -14.42 0.36
N THR A 77 -3.38 -14.51 0.95
CA THR A 77 -4.66 -14.67 0.27
C THR A 77 -5.53 -13.42 0.48
N GLN A 78 -6.80 -13.49 0.10
CA GLN A 78 -7.72 -12.33 0.10
C GLN A 78 -8.04 -11.79 1.50
N GLN A 79 -7.79 -12.56 2.58
CA GLN A 79 -8.11 -12.18 3.96
C GLN A 79 -7.38 -10.90 4.42
N ASP A 80 -6.23 -10.61 3.82
CA ASP A 80 -5.35 -9.50 4.18
C ASP A 80 -5.49 -8.28 3.24
N ILE A 81 -6.54 -8.21 2.40
CA ILE A 81 -6.67 -7.15 1.38
C ILE A 81 -6.81 -5.75 1.99
N ILE A 82 -7.60 -5.59 3.06
CA ILE A 82 -7.80 -4.30 3.72
C ILE A 82 -6.47 -3.74 4.26
N PRO A 83 -5.71 -4.47 5.10
CA PRO A 83 -4.45 -3.95 5.59
C PRO A 83 -3.39 -3.78 4.49
N ALA A 84 -3.45 -4.55 3.40
CA ALA A 84 -2.61 -4.32 2.22
C ALA A 84 -2.97 -3.04 1.46
N ILE A 85 -4.25 -2.68 1.34
CA ILE A 85 -4.65 -1.38 0.77
C ILE A 85 -4.16 -0.25 1.66
N ILE A 86 -4.27 -0.40 2.99
CA ILE A 86 -3.78 0.59 3.95
C ILE A 86 -2.27 0.83 3.78
N SER A 87 -1.45 -0.20 3.56
CA SER A 87 -0.01 0.00 3.36
C SER A 87 0.32 0.75 2.05
N ILE A 88 -0.43 0.49 0.97
CA ILE A 88 -0.31 1.24 -0.30
C ILE A 88 -0.64 2.72 -0.07
N VAL A 89 -1.76 3.01 0.59
CA VAL A 89 -2.20 4.37 0.89
C VAL A 89 -1.22 5.10 1.81
N LEU A 90 -0.74 4.42 2.86
CA LEU A 90 0.26 4.98 3.78
C LEU A 90 1.58 5.30 3.07
N PHE A 91 2.02 4.44 2.16
CA PHE A 91 3.23 4.69 1.40
C PHE A 91 3.07 5.89 0.45
N ALA A 92 1.95 5.95 -0.28
CA ALA A 92 1.65 7.10 -1.13
C ALA A 92 1.61 8.41 -0.33
N LEU A 93 0.94 8.39 0.83
CA LEU A 93 0.84 9.54 1.72
C LEU A 93 2.21 9.95 2.27
N ALA A 94 3.03 9.00 2.72
CA ALA A 94 4.37 9.28 3.21
C ALA A 94 5.24 9.96 2.15
N VAL A 95 5.22 9.44 0.92
CA VAL A 95 5.97 9.99 -0.22
C VAL A 95 5.52 11.42 -0.53
N THR A 96 4.22 11.67 -0.63
CA THR A 96 3.71 12.98 -1.06
C THR A 96 3.78 14.04 0.04
N ILE A 97 3.59 13.68 1.32
CA ILE A 97 3.87 14.59 2.43
C ILE A 97 5.36 14.96 2.45
N SER A 98 6.26 13.97 2.33
CA SER A 98 7.69 14.24 2.31
C SER A 98 8.07 15.17 1.17
N PHE A 99 7.51 14.95 -0.02
CA PHE A 99 7.73 15.81 -1.18
C PHE A 99 7.23 17.24 -0.93
N TYR A 100 5.97 17.40 -0.47
CA TYR A 100 5.39 18.70 -0.17
C TYR A 100 6.22 19.48 0.86
N VAL A 101 6.63 18.82 1.94
CA VAL A 101 7.48 19.43 2.98
C VAL A 101 8.83 19.86 2.41
N VAL A 102 9.49 19.03 1.59
CA VAL A 102 10.79 19.38 1.00
C VAL A 102 10.66 20.59 0.06
N VAL A 103 9.66 20.60 -0.82
CA VAL A 103 9.44 21.71 -1.76
C VAL A 103 9.13 23.00 -1.00
N THR A 104 8.21 22.96 -0.04
CA THR A 104 7.82 24.17 0.71
C THR A 104 8.91 24.68 1.66
N SER A 105 9.67 23.80 2.32
CA SER A 105 10.69 24.20 3.30
C SER A 105 12.05 24.56 2.70
N GLN A 106 12.43 23.97 1.56
CA GLN A 106 13.76 24.18 0.97
C GLN A 106 13.73 25.03 -0.30
N VAL A 107 12.63 24.99 -1.07
CA VAL A 107 12.50 25.70 -2.36
C VAL A 107 11.58 26.91 -2.24
N GLY A 108 10.55 26.82 -1.39
CA GLY A 108 9.50 27.85 -1.24
C GLY A 108 9.94 29.15 -0.60
N SER A 109 11.07 29.20 0.11
CA SER A 109 11.54 30.46 0.73
C SER A 109 12.20 31.43 -0.26
N TYR A 110 12.46 31.02 -1.51
CA TYR A 110 13.20 31.85 -2.46
C TYR A 110 12.60 31.91 -3.88
N PHE A 111 11.85 30.91 -4.37
CA PHE A 111 11.47 30.88 -5.80
C PHE A 111 10.10 30.25 -6.17
N VAL A 112 9.45 29.47 -5.29
CA VAL A 112 8.23 28.71 -5.67
C VAL A 112 7.21 28.63 -4.54
N GLU A 113 6.14 29.42 -4.63
CA GLU A 113 4.94 29.15 -3.82
C GLU A 113 4.11 28.04 -4.49
N ILE A 114 4.09 26.86 -3.88
CA ILE A 114 3.22 25.76 -4.31
C ILE A 114 2.05 25.60 -3.35
N GLY A 115 0.83 25.64 -3.88
CA GLY A 115 -0.37 25.40 -3.08
C GLY A 115 -0.44 23.95 -2.60
N PHE A 116 -1.15 23.71 -1.48
CA PHE A 116 -1.38 22.37 -0.94
C PHE A 116 -2.01 21.40 -1.97
N LEU A 117 -2.89 21.92 -2.83
CA LEU A 117 -3.54 21.12 -3.87
C LEU A 117 -2.53 20.59 -4.89
N ASP A 118 -1.66 21.46 -5.40
CA ASP A 118 -0.67 21.12 -6.44
C ASP A 118 0.54 20.38 -5.88
N GLY A 119 0.94 20.70 -4.64
CA GLY A 119 2.12 20.12 -4.00
C GLY A 119 1.86 18.81 -3.24
N PHE A 120 0.61 18.54 -2.84
CA PHE A 120 0.26 17.35 -2.06
C PHE A 120 -0.91 16.56 -2.64
N ILE A 121 -2.09 17.16 -2.81
CA ILE A 121 -3.31 16.40 -3.17
C ILE A 121 -3.21 15.76 -4.54
N ILE A 122 -2.85 16.52 -5.58
CA ILE A 122 -2.75 15.93 -6.92
C ILE A 122 -1.61 14.90 -6.99
N PRO A 123 -0.39 15.18 -6.48
CA PRO A 123 0.66 14.17 -6.40
C PRO A 123 0.22 12.89 -5.68
N PHE A 124 -0.55 13.02 -4.60
CA PHE A 124 -1.05 11.88 -3.84
C PHE A 124 -1.99 11.01 -4.68
N ILE A 125 -2.93 11.63 -5.38
CA ILE A 125 -3.85 10.93 -6.30
C ILE A 125 -3.07 10.30 -7.45
N GLN A 126 -2.07 10.99 -8.01
CA GLN A 126 -1.22 10.46 -9.07
C GLN A 126 -0.42 9.24 -8.64
N TYR A 127 0.12 9.25 -7.41
CA TYR A 127 0.86 8.12 -6.88
C TYR A 127 -0.04 6.91 -6.59
N LEU A 128 -1.27 7.16 -6.12
CA LEU A 128 -2.29 6.09 -6.02
C LEU A 128 -2.67 5.53 -7.39
N LEU A 129 -2.82 6.38 -8.40
CA LEU A 129 -3.12 5.95 -9.77
C LEU A 129 -1.96 5.13 -10.35
N LEU A 130 -0.72 5.56 -10.13
CA LEU A 130 0.48 4.80 -10.50
C LEU A 130 0.41 3.38 -9.93
N PHE A 131 0.19 3.23 -8.62
CA PHE A 131 0.08 1.91 -8.02
C PHE A 131 -1.10 1.09 -8.51
N ALA A 132 -2.27 1.70 -8.69
CA ALA A 132 -3.42 1.02 -9.25
C ALA A 132 -3.09 0.46 -10.65
N LEU A 133 -2.39 1.24 -11.49
CA LEU A 133 -1.96 0.81 -12.82
C LEU A 133 -0.90 -0.29 -12.75
N ILE A 134 0.11 -0.15 -11.89
CA ILE A 134 1.15 -1.16 -11.71
C ILE A 134 0.55 -2.49 -11.21
N ILE A 135 -0.41 -2.45 -10.30
CA ILE A 135 -1.15 -3.64 -9.85
C ILE A 135 -1.95 -4.25 -11.01
N LEU A 136 -2.66 -3.44 -11.79
CA LEU A 136 -3.43 -3.92 -12.94
C LEU A 136 -2.52 -4.58 -13.99
N LEU A 137 -1.40 -3.94 -14.32
CA LEU A 137 -0.39 -4.47 -15.24
C LEU A 137 0.20 -5.78 -14.70
N THR A 138 0.51 -5.85 -13.40
CA THR A 138 0.99 -7.08 -12.75
C THR A 138 -0.04 -8.19 -12.86
N PHE A 139 -1.32 -7.88 -12.61
CA PHE A 139 -2.42 -8.84 -12.77
C PHE A 139 -2.53 -9.34 -14.22
N ILE A 140 -2.47 -8.47 -15.22
CA ILE A 140 -2.46 -8.85 -16.64
C ILE A 140 -1.28 -9.80 -16.93
N CYS A 141 -0.09 -9.47 -16.41
CA CYS A 141 1.10 -10.32 -16.57
C CYS A 141 0.93 -11.70 -15.93
N THR A 142 0.22 -11.82 -14.80
CA THR A 142 -0.10 -13.12 -14.22
C THR A 142 -1.03 -13.94 -15.14
N LYS A 143 -1.97 -13.30 -15.84
CA LYS A 143 -2.82 -13.98 -16.84
C LYS A 143 -2.02 -14.42 -18.06
N LEU A 144 -1.11 -13.60 -18.56
CA LEU A 144 -0.24 -13.95 -19.70
C LEU A 144 0.72 -15.11 -19.37
N THR A 145 1.17 -15.21 -18.11
CA THR A 145 2.00 -16.33 -17.63
C THR A 145 1.17 -17.55 -17.19
N ALA A 146 -0.13 -17.60 -17.52
CA ALA A 146 -1.07 -18.66 -17.16
C ALA A 146 -1.20 -18.94 -15.64
N GLN A 147 -0.94 -17.94 -14.79
CA GLN A 147 -1.06 -18.03 -13.34
C GLN A 147 -2.52 -17.91 -12.88
N HIS A 148 -2.94 -18.74 -11.92
CA HIS A 148 -4.28 -18.67 -11.31
C HIS A 148 -4.29 -17.68 -10.16
N MET A 149 -4.00 -16.41 -10.45
CA MET A 149 -4.07 -15.34 -9.47
C MET A 149 -5.32 -14.49 -9.69
N THR A 150 -5.99 -14.11 -8.61
CA THR A 150 -7.09 -13.14 -8.66
C THR A 150 -6.56 -11.70 -8.54
N LEU A 151 -7.35 -10.71 -8.97
CA LEU A 151 -6.97 -9.31 -8.81
C LEU A 151 -6.80 -8.95 -7.33
N GLN A 152 -7.68 -9.49 -6.47
CA GLN A 152 -7.62 -9.28 -5.02
C GLN A 152 -6.34 -9.83 -4.41
N GLU A 153 -5.92 -11.04 -4.78
CA GLU A 153 -4.62 -11.58 -4.36
C GLU A 153 -3.46 -10.71 -4.85
N THR A 154 -3.54 -10.18 -6.07
CA THR A 154 -2.49 -9.31 -6.63
C THR A 154 -2.36 -8.03 -5.81
N VAL A 155 -3.49 -7.39 -5.48
CA VAL A 155 -3.55 -6.22 -4.59
C VAL A 155 -2.97 -6.56 -3.21
N THR A 156 -3.38 -7.68 -2.62
CA THR A 156 -2.89 -8.09 -1.29
C THR A 156 -1.38 -8.30 -1.28
N LYS A 157 -0.84 -9.07 -2.22
CA LYS A 157 0.60 -9.30 -2.30
C LYS A 157 1.37 -8.01 -2.57
N PHE A 158 0.86 -7.17 -3.47
CA PHE A 158 1.48 -5.88 -3.76
C PHE A 158 1.58 -5.02 -2.49
N GLY A 159 0.47 -4.86 -1.76
CA GLY A 159 0.45 -4.06 -0.54
C GLY A 159 1.32 -4.63 0.58
N ILE A 160 1.43 -5.96 0.70
CA ILE A 160 2.39 -6.58 1.63
C ILE A 160 3.83 -6.24 1.24
N TYR A 161 4.19 -6.39 -0.04
CA TYR A 161 5.54 -6.10 -0.49
C TYR A 161 5.90 -4.61 -0.44
N VAL A 162 4.92 -3.70 -0.40
CA VAL A 162 5.15 -2.26 -0.17
C VAL A 162 5.72 -1.98 1.22
N ILE A 163 5.42 -2.81 2.23
CA ILE A 163 5.84 -2.60 3.63
C ILE A 163 7.35 -2.40 3.81
N PRO A 164 8.24 -3.28 3.30
CA PRO A 164 9.68 -3.06 3.42
C PRO A 164 10.16 -1.78 2.73
N PHE A 165 9.53 -1.37 1.62
CA PHE A 165 9.85 -0.10 0.96
C PHE A 165 9.36 1.11 1.76
N LEU A 166 8.20 1.02 2.41
CA LEU A 166 7.73 2.04 3.35
C LEU A 166 8.70 2.20 4.53
N PHE A 167 9.14 1.09 5.12
CA PHE A 167 10.13 1.15 6.20
C PHE A 167 11.46 1.76 5.74
N THR A 168 11.95 1.36 4.56
CA THR A 168 13.18 1.90 3.97
C THR A 168 13.07 3.39 3.66
N PHE A 169 11.90 3.84 3.22
CA PHE A 169 11.63 5.26 2.95
C PHE A 169 11.66 6.09 4.23
N LEU A 170 10.97 5.63 5.28
CA LEU A 170 10.97 6.30 6.59
C LEU A 170 12.37 6.33 7.21
N ALA A 171 13.15 5.25 7.07
CA ALA A 171 14.55 5.23 7.49
C ALA A 171 15.40 6.23 6.71
N GLY A 172 15.20 6.34 5.40
CA GLY A 172 15.87 7.33 4.55
C GLY A 172 15.60 8.78 4.99
N ILE A 173 14.34 9.10 5.31
CA ILE A 173 13.96 10.41 5.87
C ILE A 173 14.67 10.65 7.20
N LEU A 174 14.62 9.68 8.12
CA LEU A 174 15.22 9.80 9.45
C LEU A 174 16.73 10.08 9.36
N PHE A 175 17.46 9.35 8.52
CA PHE A 175 18.90 9.58 8.35
C PHE A 175 19.22 10.90 7.65
N THR A 176 18.35 11.33 6.73
CA THR A 176 18.49 12.64 6.08
C THR A 176 18.36 13.77 7.10
N TRP A 177 17.44 13.64 8.07
CA TRP A 177 17.30 14.62 9.16
C TRP A 177 18.50 14.68 10.10
N ILE A 178 19.17 13.55 10.35
CA ILE A 178 20.44 13.48 11.12
C ILE A 178 21.64 13.93 10.26
N LYS A 179 21.41 14.39 9.03
CA LYS A 179 22.42 14.88 8.07
C LYS A 179 23.49 13.86 7.73
N VAL A 180 23.12 12.57 7.65
CA VAL A 180 24.03 11.52 7.18
C VAL A 180 23.86 11.35 5.66
N PRO A 181 24.74 11.92 4.82
CA PRO A 181 24.46 12.14 3.39
C PRO A 181 24.29 10.83 2.60
N PHE A 182 25.02 9.77 2.95
CA PHE A 182 24.99 8.49 2.24
C PHE A 182 23.61 7.83 2.27
N PHE A 183 22.87 7.96 3.37
CA PHE A 183 21.58 7.28 3.54
C PHE A 183 20.42 7.94 2.78
N SER A 184 20.63 9.12 2.19
CA SER A 184 19.65 9.74 1.29
C SER A 184 19.31 8.86 0.09
N VAL A 185 20.23 7.96 -0.33
CA VAL A 185 20.01 6.98 -1.42
C VAL A 185 18.87 6.00 -1.12
N LEU A 186 18.50 5.81 0.16
CA LEU A 186 17.38 4.95 0.53
C LEU A 186 16.04 5.50 0.02
N ILE A 187 15.90 6.82 -0.10
CA ILE A 187 14.68 7.47 -0.58
C ILE A 187 14.35 7.06 -2.02
N PRO A 188 15.22 7.29 -3.03
CA PRO A 188 14.92 6.90 -4.41
C PRO A 188 14.81 5.38 -4.58
N ILE A 189 15.58 4.58 -3.85
CA ILE A 189 15.44 3.11 -3.84
C ILE A 189 14.03 2.72 -3.36
N SER A 190 13.52 3.40 -2.34
CA SER A 190 12.18 3.11 -1.81
C SER A 190 11.07 3.54 -2.74
N ILE A 191 11.24 4.64 -3.47
CA ILE A 191 10.22 5.13 -4.42
C ILE A 191 10.18 4.27 -5.69
N LEU A 192 11.35 3.90 -6.24
CA LEU A 192 11.46 3.10 -7.46
C LEU A 192 11.24 1.61 -7.20
N GLY A 193 11.63 1.13 -6.02
CA GLY A 193 11.61 -0.27 -5.66
C GLY A 193 10.26 -0.96 -5.86
N PRO A 194 9.13 -0.39 -5.40
CA PRO A 194 7.80 -0.95 -5.60
C PRO A 194 7.43 -1.16 -7.08
N VAL A 195 7.86 -0.28 -7.97
CA VAL A 195 7.56 -0.35 -9.41
C VAL A 195 8.36 -1.46 -10.08
N ILE A 196 9.60 -1.69 -9.64
CA ILE A 196 10.53 -2.64 -10.27
C ILE A 196 10.43 -4.02 -9.62
N PHE A 197 10.61 -4.10 -8.30
CA PHE A 197 10.82 -5.37 -7.60
C PHE A 197 9.53 -6.12 -7.28
N ILE A 198 8.43 -5.43 -6.96
CA ILE A 198 7.20 -6.11 -6.52
C ILE A 198 6.58 -6.95 -7.66
N PRO A 199 6.42 -6.43 -8.89
CA PRO A 199 5.92 -7.22 -10.01
C PRO A 199 6.83 -8.42 -10.31
N SER A 200 8.16 -8.23 -10.21
CA SER A 200 9.14 -9.33 -10.27
C SER A 200 8.87 -10.41 -9.23
N PHE A 201 8.71 -10.03 -7.96
CA PHE A 201 8.49 -10.99 -6.88
C PHE A 201 7.20 -11.77 -7.09
N ILE A 202 6.11 -11.09 -7.45
CA ILE A 202 4.80 -11.73 -7.70
C ILE A 202 4.87 -12.69 -8.90
N LEU A 203 5.55 -12.32 -9.99
CA LEU A 203 5.64 -13.19 -11.16
C LEU A 203 6.59 -14.38 -10.96
N LEU A 204 7.74 -14.14 -10.32
CA LEU A 204 8.82 -15.12 -10.21
C LEU A 204 8.62 -16.10 -9.05
N GLU A 205 7.82 -15.76 -8.03
CA GLU A 205 7.58 -16.66 -6.90
C GLU A 205 6.72 -17.90 -7.24
N GLN A 206 5.92 -17.83 -8.31
CA GLN A 206 5.06 -18.93 -8.70
C GLN A 206 5.85 -19.97 -9.50
N LYS A 207 5.44 -21.24 -9.50
CA LYS A 207 6.06 -22.25 -10.37
C LYS A 207 5.72 -21.98 -11.84
N GLU A 208 6.69 -22.16 -12.73
CA GLU A 208 6.45 -22.06 -14.17
C GLU A 208 5.44 -23.12 -14.61
N LYS A 209 4.60 -22.75 -15.57
CA LYS A 209 3.63 -23.65 -16.19
C LYS A 209 3.99 -23.80 -17.65
N GLU A 210 3.79 -25.01 -18.17
CA GLU A 210 4.16 -25.39 -19.55
C GLU A 210 3.41 -24.61 -20.65
N HIS A 211 2.33 -23.88 -20.33
CA HIS A 211 1.49 -23.19 -21.31
C HIS A 211 1.46 -21.66 -21.16
N GLY A 212 2.30 -21.07 -20.30
CA GLY A 212 2.43 -19.62 -20.17
C GLY A 212 3.50 -19.05 -21.09
N TYR A 213 3.39 -17.76 -21.44
CA TYR A 213 4.52 -17.03 -22.03
C TYR A 213 5.69 -16.94 -21.04
N ASP A 214 6.90 -16.88 -21.56
CA ASP A 214 8.12 -16.74 -20.78
C ASP A 214 8.12 -15.41 -19.98
N ARG A 215 8.44 -15.53 -18.69
CA ARG A 215 8.34 -14.46 -17.70
C ARG A 215 9.32 -13.33 -17.95
N VAL A 216 10.49 -13.62 -18.51
CA VAL A 216 11.52 -12.62 -18.79
C VAL A 216 11.01 -11.65 -19.85
N TYR A 217 10.44 -12.15 -20.94
CA TYR A 217 9.88 -11.31 -22.00
C TYR A 217 8.68 -10.49 -21.51
N ILE A 218 7.81 -11.09 -20.68
CA ILE A 218 6.69 -10.38 -20.07
C ILE A 218 7.18 -9.26 -19.15
N LEU A 219 8.18 -9.53 -18.31
CA LEU A 219 8.75 -8.52 -17.42
C LEU A 219 9.42 -7.38 -18.20
N ILE A 220 10.10 -7.66 -19.32
CA ILE A 220 10.67 -6.62 -20.19
C ILE A 220 9.57 -5.68 -20.70
N ILE A 221 8.48 -6.23 -21.25
CA ILE A 221 7.35 -5.43 -21.73
C ILE A 221 6.70 -4.64 -20.58
N PHE A 222 6.49 -5.30 -19.44
CA PHE A 222 5.96 -4.68 -18.24
C PHE A 222 6.80 -3.48 -17.79
N TYR A 223 8.13 -3.61 -17.75
CA TYR A 223 9.00 -2.51 -17.35
C TYR A 223 8.98 -1.37 -18.36
N PHE A 224 8.99 -1.68 -19.65
CA PHE A 224 8.88 -0.65 -20.69
C PHE A 224 7.62 0.20 -20.49
N ILE A 225 6.45 -0.44 -20.32
CA ILE A 225 5.19 0.26 -20.07
C ILE A 225 5.24 1.03 -18.74
N SER A 226 5.75 0.42 -17.68
CA SER A 226 5.85 1.04 -16.35
C SER A 226 6.73 2.28 -16.35
N PHE A 227 7.87 2.25 -17.07
CA PHE A 227 8.76 3.40 -17.23
C PHE A 227 8.10 4.52 -18.05
N VAL A 228 7.38 4.19 -19.13
CA VAL A 228 6.62 5.19 -19.91
C VAL A 228 5.60 5.88 -19.01
N VAL A 229 4.77 5.14 -18.28
CA VAL A 229 3.77 5.71 -17.36
C VAL A 229 4.43 6.58 -16.30
N MET A 230 5.48 6.07 -15.66
CA MET A 230 6.20 6.79 -14.60
C MET A 230 6.82 8.08 -15.15
N SER A 231 7.34 8.07 -16.37
CA SER A 231 7.89 9.27 -17.02
C SER A 231 6.81 10.33 -17.29
N ILE A 232 5.62 9.94 -17.74
CA ILE A 232 4.49 10.85 -17.99
C ILE A 232 4.04 11.51 -16.68
N LEU A 233 3.89 10.71 -15.62
CA LEU A 233 3.50 11.23 -14.31
C LEU A 233 4.57 12.15 -13.71
N LEU A 234 5.85 11.78 -13.84
CA LEU A 234 6.96 12.60 -13.37
C LEU A 234 7.04 13.92 -14.13
N GLN A 235 6.82 13.91 -15.46
CA GLN A 235 6.80 15.13 -16.27
C GLN A 235 5.68 16.09 -15.85
N ASP A 236 4.48 15.58 -15.56
CA ASP A 236 3.40 16.43 -15.07
C ASP A 236 3.73 17.03 -13.69
N MET A 237 4.27 16.22 -12.78
CA MET A 237 4.73 16.71 -11.47
C MET A 237 5.84 17.77 -11.60
N LEU A 238 6.86 17.50 -12.42
CA LEU A 238 7.97 18.43 -12.63
C LEU A 238 7.53 19.68 -13.38
N GLY A 239 6.60 19.56 -14.32
CA GLY A 239 6.01 20.67 -15.06
C GLY A 239 5.26 21.64 -14.16
N ARG A 240 4.57 21.13 -13.13
CA ARG A 240 3.92 21.98 -12.12
C ARG A 240 4.90 22.68 -11.21
N LEU A 241 5.96 21.98 -10.78
CA LEU A 241 7.05 22.58 -10.01
C LEU A 241 7.77 23.68 -10.80
N LEU A 242 8.17 23.37 -12.04
CA LEU A 242 8.88 24.29 -12.91
C LEU A 242 7.97 25.41 -13.42
N GLY A 243 6.70 25.14 -13.68
CA GLY A 243 5.71 26.15 -14.03
C GLY A 243 5.54 27.19 -12.91
N GLY A 244 5.47 26.74 -11.66
CA GLY A 244 5.51 27.64 -10.49
C GLY A 244 6.82 28.42 -10.39
N PHE A 245 7.97 27.77 -10.65
CA PHE A 245 9.29 28.41 -10.67
C PHE A 245 9.44 29.49 -11.74
N PHE A 246 9.07 29.20 -12.99
CA PHE A 246 9.14 30.18 -14.07
C PHE A 246 8.11 31.30 -13.90
N GLY A 247 6.92 30.99 -13.36
CA GLY A 247 5.91 31.99 -13.02
C GLY A 247 6.36 32.95 -11.93
N GLY A 248 6.99 32.46 -10.86
CA GLY A 248 7.56 33.28 -9.79
C GLY A 248 8.73 34.14 -10.26
N LEU A 249 9.67 33.56 -11.02
CA LEU A 249 10.85 34.28 -11.54
C LEU A 249 10.46 35.40 -12.52
N MET A 250 9.49 35.15 -13.41
CA MET A 250 8.96 36.22 -14.28
C MET A 250 8.15 37.25 -13.49
N GLY A 251 7.36 36.82 -12.50
CA GLY A 251 6.57 37.71 -11.64
C GLY A 251 7.43 38.74 -10.92
N ASP A 252 8.52 38.31 -10.28
CA ASP A 252 9.47 39.20 -9.61
C ASP A 252 10.23 40.09 -10.62
N PHE A 253 10.60 39.57 -11.79
CA PHE A 253 11.28 40.35 -12.83
C PHE A 253 10.44 41.53 -13.36
N PHE A 254 9.12 41.38 -13.42
CA PHE A 254 8.20 42.43 -13.85
C PHE A 254 7.72 43.35 -12.72
N GLN A 255 8.01 43.03 -11.45
CA GLN A 255 7.64 43.87 -10.32
C GLN A 255 8.68 44.96 -10.00
N ASP A 256 9.90 44.81 -10.55
CA ASP A 256 11.01 45.76 -10.44
C ASP A 256 11.08 46.80 -11.58
N TYR A 257 10.07 46.88 -12.45
CA TYR A 257 9.92 47.90 -13.51
C TYR A 257 8.57 48.62 -13.42
#